data_AF-W0ABZ3-F1
#
_entry.id   AF-W0ABZ3-F1
#
_cell.length_a   1.000
_cell.length_b   1.000
_cell.length_c   1.000
_cell.angle_alpha   90.00
_cell.angle_beta   90.00
_cell.angle_gamma   90.00
#
_symmetry.space_group_name_H-M   'P 1'
#
loop_
_entity.id
_entity.type
_entity.pdbx_description
1 polymer ?
#
loop_
_entity_poly.entity_id
_entity_poly.type
_entity_poly.pdbx_seq_one_letter_code
_entity_poly.pdbx_strand_id
1 'polypeptide(L)'
;MASRVAELSKTEWMAVAVALNDANAFGCSIPPEAGSLRGKLSGAARTLFGIEPRKQLADPRLETLRRFVCTTRARRRPADEFMPALIQHGFNPAQVDAIAQLSA
;
A
#
# COMPACT_ATOMS: atom_id res chain seq x y z
N MET A 1 19.37 -6.65 -21.36
CA MET A 1 19.11 -5.33 -20.74
C MET A 1 18.35 -5.57 -19.45
N ALA A 2 19.06 -5.63 -18.32
CA ALA A 2 18.49 -5.95 -17.02
C ALA A 2 17.79 -4.71 -16.45
N SER A 3 16.47 -4.72 -16.47
CA SER A 3 15.62 -3.73 -15.82
C SER A 3 16.00 -3.67 -14.34
N ARG A 4 16.61 -2.57 -13.91
CA ARG A 4 16.81 -2.29 -12.49
C ARG A 4 15.44 -2.03 -11.88
N VAL A 5 14.82 -3.08 -11.37
CA VAL A 5 14.00 -2.99 -10.16
C VAL A 5 14.95 -2.52 -9.06
N ALA A 6 15.22 -1.22 -9.07
CA ALA A 6 16.41 -0.59 -8.54
C ALA A 6 16.39 -0.55 -7.00
N GLU A 7 17.43 -1.14 -6.38
CA GLU A 7 17.85 -0.99 -4.97
C GLU A 7 16.74 -0.82 -3.92
N LEU A 8 15.68 -1.62 -4.00
CA LEU A 8 14.85 -1.80 -2.82
C LEU A 8 15.66 -2.59 -1.79
N SER A 9 15.76 -2.03 -0.59
CA SER A 9 16.28 -2.74 0.58
C SER A 9 15.41 -3.97 0.88
N LYS A 10 15.96 -4.90 1.65
CA LYS A 10 15.22 -6.09 2.10
C LYS A 10 13.91 -5.73 2.80
N THR A 11 13.90 -4.66 3.59
CA THR A 11 12.72 -4.16 4.32
C THR A 11 11.65 -3.62 3.40
N GLU A 12 12.03 -2.94 2.32
CA GLU A 12 11.10 -2.45 1.32
C GLU A 12 10.50 -3.60 0.51
N TRP A 13 11.31 -4.59 0.16
CA TRP A 13 10.80 -5.83 -0.46
C TRP A 13 9.80 -6.56 0.42
N MET A 14 10.04 -6.62 1.73
CA MET A 14 9.06 -7.17 2.67
C MET A 14 7.76 -6.35 2.69
N ALA A 15 7.83 -5.02 2.66
CA ALA A 15 6.65 -4.17 2.58
C ALA A 15 5.84 -4.39 1.28
N VAL A 16 6.52 -4.57 0.14
CA VAL A 16 5.89 -4.94 -1.14
C VAL A 16 5.20 -6.30 -1.04
N ALA A 17 5.88 -7.32 -0.50
CA ALA A 17 5.31 -8.66 -0.35
C ALA A 17 4.09 -8.67 0.57
N VAL A 18 4.16 -7.97 1.70
CA VAL A 18 3.02 -7.78 2.61
C VAL A 18 1.86 -7.12 1.88
N ALA A 19 2.11 -6.03 1.12
CA ALA A 19 1.08 -5.33 0.37
C ALA A 19 0.37 -6.19 -0.69
N LEU A 20 1.11 -7.05 -1.39
CA LEU A 20 0.54 -7.97 -2.39
C LEU A 20 -0.31 -9.06 -1.73
N ASN A 21 0.17 -9.63 -0.64
CA ASN A 21 -0.61 -10.61 0.14
C ASN A 21 -1.89 -9.97 0.71
N ASP A 22 -1.74 -8.76 1.22
CA ASP A 22 -2.80 -7.92 1.74
C ASP A 22 -3.90 -7.65 0.71
N ALA A 23 -3.52 -7.36 -0.54
CA ALA A 23 -4.45 -7.16 -1.64
C ALA A 23 -5.24 -8.43 -1.96
N ASN A 24 -4.61 -9.60 -1.89
CA ASN A 24 -5.25 -10.89 -2.19
C ASN A 24 -6.18 -11.37 -1.06
N ALA A 25 -5.77 -11.21 0.20
CA ALA A 25 -6.45 -11.83 1.33
C ALA A 25 -7.62 -10.99 1.88
N PHE A 26 -7.50 -9.66 1.93
CA PHE A 26 -8.52 -8.81 2.58
C PHE A 26 -8.84 -7.52 1.82
N GLY A 27 -8.28 -7.37 0.61
CA GLY A 27 -8.35 -6.13 -0.15
C GLY A 27 -7.52 -4.99 0.47
N CYS A 28 -7.41 -3.90 -0.30
CA CYS A 28 -6.62 -2.74 0.07
C CYS A 28 -7.47 -1.77 0.86
N SER A 29 -7.72 -2.14 2.12
CA SER A 29 -8.46 -1.32 3.07
C SER A 29 -7.63 -0.09 3.42
N ILE A 30 -7.80 0.98 2.65
CA ILE A 30 -7.45 2.33 3.12
C ILE A 30 -8.40 2.59 4.30
N PRO A 31 -7.91 2.89 5.52
CA PRO A 31 -8.80 3.25 6.61
C PRO A 31 -9.66 4.43 6.11
N PRO A 32 -10.99 4.28 6.15
CA PRO A 32 -11.89 5.30 5.63
C PRO A 32 -11.65 6.61 6.37
N GLU A 33 -11.77 7.73 5.66
CA GLU A 33 -11.61 9.05 6.28
C GLU A 33 -12.53 9.19 7.49
N ALA A 34 -11.98 9.76 8.56
CA ALA A 34 -12.68 9.92 9.83
C ALA A 34 -13.99 10.69 9.60
N GLY A 35 -15.13 10.03 9.84
CA GLY A 35 -16.47 10.61 9.66
C GLY A 35 -17.27 10.11 8.45
N SER A 36 -16.67 9.35 7.53
CA SER A 36 -17.40 8.81 6.37
C SER A 36 -18.40 7.69 6.75
N LEU A 37 -19.53 7.62 6.03
CA LEU A 37 -20.53 6.55 6.19
C LEU A 37 -19.93 5.15 6.01
N ARG A 38 -18.97 5.00 5.08
CA ARG A 38 -18.21 3.76 4.87
C ARG A 38 -17.34 3.42 6.09
N GLY A 39 -16.80 4.41 6.78
CA GLY A 39 -16.07 4.23 8.05
C GLY A 39 -16.94 3.80 9.21
N LYS A 40 -18.18 4.32 9.30
CA LYS A 40 -19.15 3.87 10.30
C LYS A 40 -19.60 2.43 10.07
N LEU A 41 -19.93 2.07 8.82
CA LEU A 41 -20.32 0.70 8.45
C LEU A 41 -19.19 -0.31 8.64
N SER A 42 -17.97 0.03 8.24
CA SER A 42 -16.81 -0.84 8.46
C SER A 42 -16.41 -0.93 9.95
N GLY A 43 -16.58 0.13 10.73
CA GLY A 43 -16.43 0.09 12.19
C GLY A 43 -17.39 -0.90 12.84
N ALA A 44 -18.67 -0.88 12.47
CA ALA A 44 -19.68 -1.80 12.99
C ALA A 44 -19.41 -3.26 12.59
N ALA A 45 -19.00 -3.51 11.34
CA ALA A 45 -18.61 -4.85 10.89
C ALA A 45 -17.38 -5.38 11.66
N ARG A 46 -16.39 -4.52 11.97
CA ARG A 46 -15.21 -4.90 12.77
C ARG A 46 -15.57 -5.32 14.19
N THR A 47 -16.49 -4.59 14.83
CA THR A 47 -16.96 -4.93 16.18
C THR A 47 -17.76 -6.23 16.23
N LEU A 48 -18.51 -6.54 15.17
CA LEU A 48 -19.34 -7.74 15.12
C LEU A 48 -18.56 -9.00 14.69
N PHE A 49 -17.58 -8.85 13.80
CA PHE A 49 -16.81 -9.98 13.25
C PHE A 49 -15.38 -10.09 13.80
N GLY A 50 -14.99 -9.25 14.77
CA GLY A 50 -13.65 -9.29 15.38
C GLY A 50 -12.51 -8.97 14.41
N ILE A 51 -12.79 -8.21 13.35
CA ILE A 51 -11.79 -7.88 12.33
C ILE A 51 -10.90 -6.76 12.87
N GLU A 52 -9.75 -7.13 13.42
CA GLU A 52 -8.74 -6.19 13.91
C GLU A 52 -8.22 -5.30 12.76
N PRO A 53 -8.18 -3.96 12.92
CA PRO A 53 -7.57 -3.10 11.91
C PRO A 53 -6.10 -3.48 11.71
N ARG A 54 -5.68 -3.64 10.44
CA ARG A 54 -4.27 -3.94 10.16
C ARG A 54 -3.39 -2.87 10.78
N LYS A 55 -2.46 -3.34 11.61
CA LYS A 55 -1.40 -2.52 12.17
C LYS A 55 -0.62 -1.88 11.03
N GLN A 56 -0.52 -0.55 11.06
CA GLN A 56 0.33 0.19 10.15
C GLN A 56 1.79 -0.20 10.40
N LEU A 57 2.61 -0.22 9.36
CA LEU A 57 4.05 -0.40 9.56
C LEU A 57 4.59 0.76 10.40
N ALA A 58 5.55 0.45 11.28
CA ALA A 58 6.13 1.44 12.18
C ALA A 58 6.89 2.53 11.41
N ASP A 59 7.48 2.18 10.27
CA ASP A 59 8.17 3.12 9.40
C ASP A 59 7.17 3.76 8.42
N PRO A 60 6.98 5.09 8.46
CA PRO A 60 6.07 5.80 7.55
C PRO A 60 6.46 5.66 6.07
N ARG A 61 7.76 5.50 5.76
CA ARG A 61 8.24 5.23 4.40
C ARG A 61 7.70 3.88 3.90
N LEU A 62 7.79 2.85 4.73
CA LEU A 62 7.34 1.50 4.37
C LEU A 62 5.81 1.39 4.34
N GLU A 63 5.09 2.09 5.22
CA GLU A 63 3.62 2.12 5.16
C GLU A 63 3.12 2.82 3.89
N THR A 64 3.77 3.91 3.47
CA THR A 64 3.45 4.60 2.22
C THR A 64 3.67 3.68 1.02
N LEU A 65 4.80 2.97 0.98
CA LEU A 65 5.09 1.95 -0.06
C LEU A 65 4.04 0.83 -0.05
N ARG A 66 3.69 0.32 1.14
CA ARG A 66 2.66 -0.73 1.28
C ARG A 66 1.32 -0.28 0.71
N ARG A 67 0.87 0.93 1.07
CA ARG A 67 -0.40 1.50 0.61
C ARG A 67 -0.40 1.73 -0.90
N PHE A 68 0.70 2.22 -1.47
CA PHE A 68 0.87 2.40 -2.91
C PHE A 68 0.73 1.07 -3.68
N VAL A 69 1.50 0.04 -3.29
CA VAL A 69 1.49 -1.28 -3.92
C VAL A 69 0.11 -1.91 -3.84
N CYS A 70 -0.49 -1.91 -2.65
CA CYS A 70 -1.81 -2.48 -2.46
C CYS A 70 -2.83 -1.75 -3.34
N THR A 71 -2.89 -0.42 -3.26
CA THR A 71 -3.87 0.38 -4.03
C THR A 71 -3.68 0.19 -5.54
N THR A 72 -2.44 0.13 -6.01
CA THR A 72 -2.12 -0.15 -7.42
C THR A 72 -2.66 -1.50 -7.85
N ARG A 73 -2.42 -2.54 -7.04
CA ARG A 73 -2.92 -3.90 -7.30
C ARG A 73 -4.43 -3.99 -7.30
N ALA A 74 -5.08 -3.34 -6.34
CA ALA A 74 -6.54 -3.35 -6.23
C ALA A 74 -7.22 -2.61 -7.40
N ARG A 75 -6.61 -1.53 -7.89
CA ARG A 75 -7.19 -0.72 -8.98
C ARG A 75 -6.70 -1.14 -10.37
N ARG A 76 -5.70 -2.03 -10.48
CA ARG A 76 -5.04 -2.40 -11.74
C ARG A 76 -4.48 -1.19 -12.51
N ARG A 77 -4.11 -0.13 -11.79
CA ARG A 77 -3.52 1.10 -12.33
C ARG A 77 -2.66 1.75 -11.25
N PRO A 78 -1.59 2.49 -11.61
CA PRO A 78 -0.77 3.22 -10.65
C PRO A 78 -1.60 4.09 -9.71
N ALA A 79 -1.27 4.05 -8.42
CA ALA A 79 -1.90 4.89 -7.41
C ALA A 79 -1.13 6.22 -7.27
N ASP A 80 -1.28 7.07 -8.28
CA ASP A 80 -0.50 8.31 -8.46
C ASP A 80 -0.59 9.25 -7.26
N GLU A 81 -1.67 9.17 -6.46
CA GLU A 81 -1.84 9.95 -5.25
C GLU A 81 -0.73 9.74 -4.20
N PHE A 82 0.00 8.61 -4.24
CA PHE A 82 1.10 8.32 -3.32
C PHE A 82 2.46 8.77 -3.85
N MET A 83 2.58 9.13 -5.13
CA MET A 83 3.88 9.50 -5.72
C MET A 83 4.58 10.65 -4.98
N PRO A 84 3.90 11.76 -4.62
CA PRO A 84 4.56 12.85 -3.91
C PRO A 84 5.11 12.42 -2.54
N ALA A 85 4.41 11.52 -1.84
CA ALA A 85 4.85 11.02 -0.55
C ALA A 85 6.03 10.05 -0.68
N LEU A 86 6.02 9.18 -1.70
CA LEU A 86 7.14 8.27 -1.99
C LEU A 86 8.40 9.07 -2.35
N ILE A 87 8.29 10.11 -3.17
CA ILE A 87 9.41 10.97 -3.52
C ILE A 87 9.96 11.71 -2.29
N GLN A 88 9.09 12.25 -1.43
CA GLN A 88 9.49 12.86 -0.15
C GLN A 88 10.22 11.88 0.77
N HIS A 89 9.82 10.62 0.76
CA HIS A 89 10.52 9.58 1.51
C HIS A 89 11.86 9.19 0.89
N GLY A 90 12.16 9.60 -0.34
CA GLY A 90 13.43 9.35 -1.03
C GLY A 90 13.40 8.24 -2.07
N PHE A 91 12.22 7.82 -2.54
CA PHE A 91 12.11 6.97 -3.74
C PHE A 91 12.29 7.83 -4.99
N ASN A 92 13.07 7.35 -5.96
CA ASN A 92 13.15 8.04 -7.24
C ASN A 92 11.95 7.66 -8.14
N PRO A 93 11.56 8.50 -9.11
CA PRO A 93 10.40 8.24 -9.97
C PRO A 93 10.49 6.90 -10.73
N ALA A 94 11.68 6.52 -11.22
CA ALA A 94 11.86 5.27 -11.95
C ALA A 94 11.64 4.03 -11.07
N GLN A 95 12.01 4.10 -9.78
CA GLN A 95 11.69 3.05 -8.80
C GLN A 95 10.19 2.93 -8.60
N VAL A 96 9.50 4.06 -8.45
CA VAL A 96 8.04 4.08 -8.25
C VAL A 96 7.33 3.49 -9.47
N ASP A 97 7.74 3.86 -10.68
CA ASP A 97 7.19 3.31 -11.93
C ASP A 97 7.42 1.80 -12.05
N ALA A 98 8.62 1.33 -11.72
CA ALA A 98 8.93 -0.11 -11.73
C ALA A 98 8.07 -0.88 -10.72
N ILE A 99 7.88 -0.34 -9.51
CA ILE A 99 7.00 -0.93 -8.49
C ILE A 99 5.54 -0.91 -8.97
N ALA A 100 5.10 0.17 -9.64
CA ALA A 100 3.76 0.27 -10.20
C ALA A 100 3.50 -0.84 -11.24
N GLN A 101 4.45 -1.05 -12.14
CA GLN A 101 4.39 -2.11 -13.17
C GLN A 101 4.35 -3.51 -12.55
N LEU A 102 5.14 -3.76 -11.49
CA LEU A 102 5.12 -5.03 -10.77
C LEU A 102 3.78 -5.29 -10.06
N SER A 103 3.13 -4.21 -9.61
CA SER A 103 1.94 -4.28 -8.77
C SER A 103 0.63 -4.33 -9.56
N ALA A 104 0.65 -4.02 -10.86
CA ALA A 104 -0.54 -3.99 -11.71
C ALA A 104 -1.16 -5.39 -11.95
#